data_AF-A0A920U337-F1
#
_entry.id   AF-A0A920U337-F1
#
_cell.length_a   1.000
_cell.length_b   1.000
_cell.length_c   1.000
_cell.angle_alpha   90.00
_cell.angle_beta   90.00
_cell.angle_gamma   90.00
#
_symmetry.space_group_name_H-M   'P 1'
#
loop_
_entity.id
_entity.type
_entity.pdbx_description
1 polymer ?
#
loop_
_entity_poly.entity_id
_entity_poly.type
_entity_poly.pdbx_seq_one_letter_code
_entity_poly.pdbx_strand_id
1 'polypeptide(L)'
;MYTQTERPDHLAQEVIDNSVDEAIAGHARRINVTLHKDVSMTVADDGRGMPVDKHKGEKVSGVEVILTRLHAGGKFSDKTTTIPVVCTASAYRS
;
A
#
# COMPACT_ATOMS: atom_id res chain seq x y z
N MET A 1 6.50 -10.57 14.43
CA MET A 1 5.22 -10.14 15.03
C MET A 1 4.30 -9.43 14.02
N TYR A 2 4.82 -8.82 12.94
CA TYR A 2 3.98 -8.12 11.94
C TYR A 2 4.18 -8.61 10.51
N THR A 3 5.26 -9.33 10.24
CA THR A 3 5.56 -9.90 8.94
C THR A 3 6.32 -11.21 9.10
N GLN A 4 6.36 -11.99 8.03
CA GLN A 4 7.29 -13.11 7.87
C GLN A 4 8.71 -12.55 7.67
N THR A 5 9.69 -13.11 8.37
CA THR A 5 11.06 -12.57 8.42
C THR A 5 12.06 -13.40 7.61
N GLU A 6 11.59 -14.47 6.98
CA GLU A 6 12.40 -15.38 6.18
C GLU A 6 12.69 -14.78 4.79
N ARG A 7 11.74 -14.01 4.25
CA ARG A 7 11.78 -13.39 2.91
C ARG A 7 10.71 -12.29 2.79
N PRO A 8 10.87 -11.32 1.88
CA PRO A 8 9.99 -10.14 1.81
C PRO A 8 8.63 -10.40 1.16
N ASP A 9 8.31 -11.64 0.76
CA ASP A 9 7.06 -11.97 0.08
C ASP A 9 5.81 -11.54 0.86
N HIS A 10 5.83 -11.59 2.19
CA HIS A 10 4.71 -11.13 3.00
C HIS A 10 4.54 -9.59 2.91
N LEU A 11 5.63 -8.82 2.88
CA LEU A 11 5.55 -7.36 2.62
C LEU A 11 5.00 -7.06 1.22
N ALA A 12 5.36 -7.89 0.24
CA ALA A 12 4.82 -7.79 -1.11
C ALA A 12 3.30 -8.06 -1.13
N GLN A 13 2.85 -9.09 -0.42
CA GLN A 13 1.43 -9.44 -0.29
C GLN A 13 0.62 -8.29 0.29
N GLU A 14 1.08 -7.67 1.38
CA GLU A 14 0.37 -6.52 2.00
C GLU A 14 0.13 -5.36 1.02
N VAL A 15 1.08 -5.10 0.13
CA VAL A 15 0.95 -4.07 -0.90
C VAL A 15 -0.03 -4.50 -1.99
N ILE A 16 0.06 -5.74 -2.47
CA ILE A 16 -0.82 -6.30 -3.50
C ILE A 16 -2.27 -6.36 -2.99
N ASP A 17 -2.49 -6.76 -1.75
CA ASP A 17 -3.83 -6.88 -1.16
C ASP A 17 -4.55 -5.53 -1.08
N ASN A 18 -3.82 -4.45 -0.81
CA ASN A 18 -4.37 -3.10 -0.88
C ASN A 18 -4.83 -2.70 -2.30
N SER A 19 -4.09 -3.10 -3.34
CA SER A 19 -4.50 -2.93 -4.73
C SER A 19 -5.69 -3.83 -5.10
N VAL A 20 -5.74 -5.05 -4.56
CA VAL A 20 -6.87 -5.98 -4.77
C VAL A 20 -8.15 -5.43 -4.15
N ASP A 21 -8.10 -4.75 -3.00
CA ASP A 21 -9.28 -4.13 -2.41
C ASP A 21 -9.91 -3.07 -3.32
N GLU A 22 -9.10 -2.31 -4.08
CA GLU A 22 -9.64 -1.40 -5.10
C GLU A 22 -10.31 -2.16 -6.23
N ALA A 23 -9.80 -3.33 -6.61
CA ALA A 23 -10.43 -4.17 -7.62
C ALA A 23 -11.75 -4.77 -7.12
N ILE A 24 -11.80 -5.24 -5.86
CA ILE A 24 -13.02 -5.75 -5.20
C ILE A 24 -14.08 -4.64 -5.09
N ALA A 25 -13.66 -3.40 -4.80
CA ALA A 25 -14.53 -2.24 -4.79
C ALA A 25 -14.98 -1.78 -6.20
N GLY A 26 -14.50 -2.43 -7.27
CA GLY A 26 -14.85 -2.13 -8.66
C GLY A 26 -14.14 -0.92 -9.25
N HIS A 27 -13.08 -0.44 -8.60
CA HIS A 27 -12.33 0.75 -8.99
C HIS A 27 -11.02 0.47 -9.74
N ALA A 28 -10.42 -0.71 -9.54
CA ALA A 28 -9.26 -1.16 -10.31
C ALA A 28 -9.61 -2.35 -11.21
N ARG A 29 -8.90 -2.48 -12.33
CA ARG A 29 -8.99 -3.59 -13.29
C ARG A 29 -7.64 -4.23 -13.58
N ARG A 30 -6.55 -3.57 -13.26
CA ARG A 30 -5.19 -4.05 -13.51
C ARG A 30 -4.30 -3.77 -12.31
N ILE A 31 -3.53 -4.78 -11.93
CA ILE A 31 -2.44 -4.67 -10.96
C ILE A 31 -1.17 -5.17 -11.67
N ASN A 32 -0.16 -4.31 -11.74
CA ASN A 32 1.15 -4.61 -12.30
C ASN A 32 2.15 -4.83 -11.16
N VAL A 33 2.82 -5.97 -11.16
CA VAL A 33 3.87 -6.29 -10.19
C VAL A 33 5.19 -6.45 -10.94
N THR A 34 6.21 -5.70 -10.54
CA THR A 34 7.55 -5.72 -11.14
C THR A 34 8.59 -6.02 -10.07
N LEU A 35 9.34 -7.11 -10.25
CA LEU A 35 10.55 -7.38 -9.47
C LEU A 35 11.76 -6.82 -10.21
N HIS A 36 12.50 -5.91 -9.56
CA HIS A 36 13.67 -5.25 -10.12
C HIS A 36 14.94 -6.06 -9.86
N LYS A 37 16.00 -5.75 -10.62
CA LYS A 37 17.29 -6.44 -10.52
C LYS A 37 17.99 -6.22 -9.18
N ASP A 38 17.68 -5.13 -8.48
CA ASP A 38 18.20 -4.80 -7.15
C ASP A 38 17.41 -5.45 -6.01
N VAL A 39 16.53 -6.42 -6.34
CA VAL A 39 15.67 -7.13 -5.39
C VAL A 39 14.61 -6.22 -4.77
N SER A 40 14.42 -5.01 -5.31
CA SER A 40 13.23 -4.21 -5.00
C SER A 40 12.02 -4.66 -5.81
N MET A 41 10.82 -4.36 -5.30
CA MET A 41 9.58 -4.64 -6.01
C MET A 41 8.80 -3.34 -6.21
N THR A 42 8.03 -3.24 -7.29
CA THR A 42 7.01 -2.21 -7.49
C THR A 42 5.68 -2.86 -7.76
N VAL A 43 4.64 -2.36 -7.09
CA VAL A 43 3.24 -2.68 -7.37
C VAL A 43 2.58 -1.39 -7.85
N ALA A 44 1.75 -1.49 -8.88
CA ALA A 44 0.98 -0.37 -9.40
C ALA A 44 -0.39 -0.86 -9.83
N ASP A 45 -1.43 -0.11 -9.51
CA ASP A 45 -2.81 -0.38 -9.93
C ASP A 45 -3.41 0.84 -10.66
N ASP A 46 -4.56 0.61 -11.30
CA ASP A 46 -5.37 1.65 -11.93
C ASP A 46 -6.60 2.04 -11.08
N GLY A 47 -6.50 1.87 -9.75
CA GLY A 47 -7.53 2.28 -8.79
C GLY A 47 -7.62 3.80 -8.60
N ARG A 48 -8.32 4.25 -7.55
CA ARG A 48 -8.63 5.70 -7.37
C ARG A 48 -7.44 6.58 -6.99
N GLY A 49 -6.32 6.02 -6.52
CA GLY A 49 -5.19 6.79 -5.98
C GLY A 49 -5.23 6.95 -4.45
N MET A 50 -4.06 7.04 -3.80
CA MET A 50 -3.96 7.29 -2.35
C MET A 50 -4.43 8.72 -2.04
N PRO A 51 -5.04 8.96 -0.87
CA PRO A 51 -5.41 10.30 -0.45
C PRO A 51 -4.17 11.17 -0.24
N VAL A 52 -3.98 12.18 -1.08
CA VAL A 52 -2.89 13.17 -0.92
C VAL A 52 -3.33 14.44 -0.21
N ASP A 53 -4.64 14.63 -0.06
CA ASP A 53 -5.20 15.76 0.69
C ASP A 53 -4.82 15.70 2.17
N LYS A 54 -4.80 16.86 2.81
CA LYS A 54 -4.47 16.97 4.25
C LYS A 54 -5.50 16.24 5.10
N HIS A 55 -5.01 15.34 5.95
CA HIS A 55 -5.82 14.62 6.92
C HIS A 55 -6.31 15.56 8.03
N LYS A 56 -7.61 15.49 8.34
CA LYS A 56 -8.21 16.29 9.42
C LYS A 56 -7.61 15.85 10.76
N GLY A 57 -6.99 16.78 11.48
CA GLY A 57 -6.38 16.53 12.80
C GLY A 57 -4.87 16.32 12.77
N GLU A 58 -4.34 15.53 11.83
CA GLU A 58 -2.91 15.18 11.75
C GLU A 58 -2.04 16.26 11.06
N LYS A 59 -2.67 17.20 10.33
CA LYS A 59 -2.02 18.32 9.58
C LYS A 59 -1.05 17.90 8.47
N VAL A 60 -0.85 16.61 8.25
CA VAL A 60 -0.07 16.00 7.17
C VAL A 60 -0.99 15.37 6.11
N SER A 61 -0.44 14.91 4.99
CA SER A 61 -1.24 14.26 3.92
C SER A 61 -1.80 12.90 4.35
N GLY A 62 -2.91 12.46 3.76
CA GLY A 62 -3.49 11.14 4.04
C GLY A 62 -2.50 9.99 3.82
N VAL A 63 -1.73 10.02 2.73
CA VAL A 63 -0.66 9.05 2.43
C VAL A 63 0.43 9.05 3.50
N GLU A 64 0.83 10.21 4.02
CA GLU A 64 1.82 10.29 5.08
C GLU A 64 1.31 9.68 6.39
N VAL A 65 0.03 9.91 6.72
CA VAL A 65 -0.59 9.27 7.89
C VAL A 65 -0.58 7.74 7.73
N ILE A 66 -1.02 7.23 6.58
CA ILE A 66 -1.09 5.77 6.30
C ILE A 66 0.30 5.12 6.41
N LEU A 67 1.33 5.77 5.87
CA LEU A 67 2.69 5.21 5.85
C LEU A 67 3.44 5.36 7.18
N THR A 68 3.02 6.27 8.08
CA THR A 68 3.78 6.60 9.30
C THR A 68 3.04 6.33 10.61
N ARG A 69 1.80 5.84 10.57
CA ARG A 69 1.00 5.55 11.77
C ARG A 69 0.40 4.15 11.67
N LEU A 70 0.69 3.30 12.65
CA LEU A 70 0.04 1.99 12.77
C LEU A 70 -1.46 2.18 13.03
N HIS A 71 -2.27 1.33 12.40
CA HIS A 71 -3.74 1.35 12.50
C HIS A 71 -4.42 2.60 11.89
N ALA A 72 -3.72 3.35 11.04
CA ALA A 72 -4.32 4.44 10.29
C ALA A 72 -4.71 4.01 8.87
N GLY A 73 -6.01 4.03 8.58
CA GLY A 73 -6.55 3.65 7.27
C GLY A 73 -8.08 3.65 7.25
N GLY A 74 -8.67 3.82 6.07
CA GLY A 74 -10.13 3.94 5.93
C GLY A 74 -10.90 2.61 5.91
N LYS A 75 -10.21 1.47 6.03
CA LYS A 75 -10.87 0.15 6.10
C LYS A 75 -11.67 -0.06 7.40
N PHE A 76 -11.51 0.83 8.39
CA PHE A 76 -12.16 0.73 9.71
C PHE A 76 -13.39 1.65 9.88
N SER A 77 -13.82 2.34 8.83
CA SER A 77 -15.04 3.15 8.83
C SER A 77 -15.80 2.91 7.52
N ASP A 78 -17.11 3.14 7.48
CA ASP A 78 -17.92 3.10 6.24
C ASP A 78 -17.44 4.10 5.16
N LYS A 79 -16.39 4.90 5.46
CA LYS A 79 -15.67 5.76 4.53
C LYS A 79 -14.41 5.06 4.05
N THR A 80 -14.51 4.45 2.88
CA THR A 80 -13.36 3.86 2.18
C THR A 80 -12.30 4.92 1.92
N THR A 81 -11.11 4.74 2.51
CA THR A 81 -9.91 5.50 2.13
C THR A 81 -9.02 4.55 1.34
N THR A 82 -8.81 4.92 0.08
CA THR A 82 -8.10 4.15 -0.95
C THR A 82 -6.60 4.04 -0.64
N ILE A 83 -6.00 2.87 -0.84
CA ILE A 83 -4.56 2.64 -0.62
C ILE A 83 -3.92 2.00 -1.87
N PRO A 84 -3.46 2.78 -2.86
CA PRO A 84 -2.57 2.25 -3.90
C PRO A 84 -1.12 2.61 -3.61
N VAL A 85 -0.32 1.59 -3.34
CA VAL A 85 1.05 1.75 -2.89
C VAL A 85 2.02 1.58 -4.06
N VAL A 86 2.83 2.59 -4.33
CA VAL A 86 4.18 2.39 -4.89
C VAL A 86 5.12 2.20 -3.70
N CYS A 87 5.33 0.97 -3.25
CA CYS A 87 6.36 0.64 -2.27
C CYS A 87 7.51 0.02 -3.01
N THR A 88 8.65 0.70 -3.05
CA THR A 88 9.94 0.10 -3.38
C THR A 88 10.45 -0.61 -2.13
N ALA A 89 10.14 -1.90 -1.95
CA ALA A 89 10.70 -2.68 -0.84
C ALA A 89 12.11 -3.17 -1.22
N SER A 90 13.16 -2.42 -0.90
CA SER A 90 14.54 -2.87 -1.11
C SER A 90 14.91 -3.92 -0.05
N ALA A 91 15.06 -5.18 -0.45
CA ALA A 91 15.59 -6.22 0.42
C ALA A 91 17.11 -6.04 0.57
N TYR A 92 17.56 -5.45 1.68
CA TYR A 92 18.99 -5.39 2.01
C TYR A 92 19.49 -6.80 2.35
N ARG A 93 20.52 -7.28 1.63
CA ARG A 93 21.30 -8.46 2.05
C ARG A 93 22.10 -8.09 3.30
N SER A 94 21.95 -8.86 4.37
CA SER A 94 23.01 -9.08 5.36
C SER A 94 23.92 -10.20 4.87
#